data_AF-X1PH28-F1
#
_entry.id   AF-X1PH28-F1
#
_cell.length_a   1.000
_cell.length_b   1.000
_cell.length_c   1.000
_cell.angle_alpha   90.00
_cell.angle_beta   90.00
_cell.angle_gamma   90.00
#
_symmetry.space_group_name_H-M   'P 1'
#
loop_
_entity.id
_entity.type
_entity.pdbx_description
1 polymer ?
#
loop_
_entity_poly.entity_id
_entity_poly.type
_entity_poly.pdbx_seq_one_letter_code
_entity_poly.pdbx_strand_id
1 'polypeptide(L)'
;MNNTGSVGGSTLDLAFSYIESDSGTNPTDKTADETAAMIEVNTLQYDGNDLLSSVSDGNLNSYKDIQDLQNTDLSGQSGIDALANKSFQIAVILRANTGSEFQADGITITMTFTLNQ
;
A
#
# COMPACT_ATOMS: atom_id res chain seq x y z
N MET A 1 -6.45 -12.06 -7.35
CA MET A 1 -5.60 -13.04 -6.65
C MET A 1 -6.23 -14.40 -6.78
N ASN A 2 -5.46 -15.42 -7.17
CA ASN A 2 -5.97 -16.75 -7.52
C ASN A 2 -5.34 -17.81 -6.61
N ASN A 3 -6.16 -18.64 -5.96
CA ASN A 3 -5.69 -19.85 -5.30
C ASN A 3 -5.93 -21.05 -6.22
N THR A 4 -4.92 -21.42 -7.01
CA THR A 4 -5.00 -22.58 -7.91
C THR A 4 -4.68 -23.91 -7.19
N GLY A 5 -4.45 -23.88 -5.88
CA GLY A 5 -4.17 -25.05 -5.07
C GLY A 5 -5.43 -25.82 -4.68
N SER A 6 -5.21 -26.99 -4.06
CA SER A 6 -6.28 -27.87 -3.56
C SER A 6 -6.70 -27.57 -2.12
N VAL A 7 -6.03 -26.63 -1.45
CA VAL A 7 -6.29 -26.24 -0.05
C VAL A 7 -6.71 -24.78 -0.04
N GLY A 8 -7.84 -24.49 0.59
CA GLY A 8 -8.30 -23.11 0.79
C GLY A 8 -7.45 -22.40 1.84
N GLY A 9 -7.33 -21.09 1.72
CA GLY A 9 -6.84 -20.25 2.80
C GLY A 9 -7.99 -19.69 3.62
N SER A 10 -7.91 -19.76 4.94
CA SER A 10 -8.93 -19.26 5.86
C SER A 10 -8.92 -17.73 5.96
N THR A 11 -7.73 -17.11 5.94
CA THR A 11 -7.57 -15.65 5.96
C THR A 11 -6.51 -15.17 4.98
N LEU A 12 -6.60 -13.89 4.62
CA LEU A 12 -5.58 -13.17 3.87
C LEU A 12 -5.10 -11.97 4.68
N ASP A 13 -3.80 -11.84 4.85
CA ASP A 13 -3.18 -10.67 5.46
C ASP A 13 -2.49 -9.83 4.39
N LEU A 14 -2.64 -8.51 4.48
CA LEU A 14 -1.96 -7.55 3.61
C LEU A 14 -0.97 -6.74 4.45
N ALA A 15 0.23 -6.54 3.93
CA ALA A 15 1.22 -5.66 4.54
C ALA A 15 1.89 -4.79 3.47
N PHE A 16 2.14 -3.54 3.82
CA PHE A 16 2.84 -2.58 2.97
C PHE A 16 4.19 -2.24 3.60
N SER A 17 5.22 -2.16 2.77
CA SER A 17 6.50 -1.58 3.18
C SER A 17 7.06 -0.76 2.04
N TYR A 18 7.98 0.14 2.37
CA TYR A 18 8.72 0.91 1.39
C TYR A 18 10.14 1.17 1.86
N ILE A 19 11.02 1.41 0.90
CA ILE A 19 12.42 1.76 1.13
C ILE A 19 12.82 2.89 0.18
N GLU A 20 13.79 3.71 0.61
CA GLU A 20 14.41 4.73 -0.22
C GLU A 20 14.92 4.13 -1.54
N SER A 21 14.68 4.83 -2.64
CA SER A 21 15.06 4.39 -3.97
C SER A 21 15.09 5.55 -4.97
N ASP A 22 16.05 6.44 -4.79
CA ASP A 22 16.21 7.60 -5.67
C ASP A 22 16.72 7.22 -7.05
N SER A 23 16.32 8.02 -8.04
CA SER A 23 16.70 7.85 -9.45
C SER A 23 17.85 8.77 -9.88
N GLY A 24 18.33 9.66 -9.00
CA GLY A 24 19.35 10.65 -9.31
C GLY A 24 19.69 11.53 -8.11
N THR A 25 20.42 12.62 -8.36
CA THR A 25 20.82 13.57 -7.31
C THR A 25 19.89 14.77 -7.31
N ASN A 26 19.23 15.02 -6.18
CA ASN A 26 18.47 16.24 -5.89
C ASN A 26 19.30 17.13 -4.94
N PRO A 27 19.40 18.46 -5.16
CA PRO A 27 19.97 19.38 -4.17
C PRO A 27 19.27 19.34 -2.80
N THR A 28 17.98 18.97 -2.77
CA THR A 28 17.20 18.73 -1.55
C THR A 28 16.78 17.26 -1.52
N ASP A 29 17.53 16.45 -0.78
CA ASP A 29 17.26 15.02 -0.61
C ASP A 29 16.10 14.81 0.36
N LYS A 30 15.02 14.17 -0.11
CA LYS A 30 13.83 13.86 0.68
C LYS A 30 13.90 12.44 1.19
N THR A 31 13.58 12.27 2.47
CA THR A 31 13.55 10.94 3.05
C THR A 31 12.41 10.08 2.47
N ALA A 32 12.55 8.76 2.57
CA ALA A 32 11.56 7.80 2.10
C ALA A 32 10.18 8.05 2.76
N ASP A 33 10.17 8.46 4.02
CA ASP A 33 8.94 8.83 4.74
C ASP A 33 8.31 10.09 4.16
N GLU A 34 9.09 11.14 3.87
CA GLU A 34 8.60 12.34 3.20
C GLU A 34 8.05 12.02 1.81
N THR A 35 8.74 11.19 1.03
CA THR A 35 8.32 10.78 -0.31
C THR A 35 7.08 9.88 -0.26
N ALA A 36 7.02 8.91 0.66
CA ALA A 36 5.85 8.06 0.88
C ALA A 36 4.62 8.88 1.29
N ALA A 37 4.83 9.89 2.14
CA ALA A 37 3.80 10.84 2.56
C ALA A 37 3.29 11.73 1.42
N MET A 38 3.87 11.70 0.22
CA MET A 38 3.34 12.44 -0.95
C MET A 38 2.57 11.56 -1.93
N ILE A 39 2.54 10.23 -1.72
CA ILE A 39 1.85 9.27 -2.56
C ILE A 39 0.52 8.90 -1.88
N GLU A 40 -0.55 9.60 -2.25
CA GLU A 40 -1.89 9.38 -1.73
C GLU A 40 -2.52 8.10 -2.29
N VAL A 41 -3.24 7.38 -1.44
CA VAL A 41 -3.98 6.15 -1.75
C VAL A 41 -5.46 6.50 -1.86
N ASN A 42 -5.99 6.51 -3.07
CA ASN A 42 -7.40 6.86 -3.33
C ASN A 42 -8.33 5.66 -3.34
N THR A 43 -7.77 4.45 -3.49
CA THR A 43 -8.54 3.22 -3.49
C THR A 43 -7.68 2.13 -2.90
N LEU A 44 -8.24 1.39 -1.95
CA LEU A 44 -7.69 0.15 -1.44
C LEU A 44 -8.85 -0.80 -1.16
N GLN A 45 -9.06 -1.76 -2.06
CA GLN A 45 -10.19 -2.68 -1.98
C GLN A 45 -9.74 -4.13 -2.12
N TYR A 46 -10.41 -4.99 -1.36
CA TYR A 46 -10.25 -6.43 -1.45
C TYR A 46 -11.61 -7.12 -1.47
N ASP A 47 -11.86 -7.88 -2.55
CA ASP A 47 -13.12 -8.59 -2.78
C ASP A 47 -14.37 -7.70 -2.65
N GLY A 48 -14.24 -6.45 -3.12
CA GLY A 48 -15.28 -5.42 -3.02
C GLY A 48 -15.40 -4.73 -1.65
N ASN A 49 -14.63 -5.11 -0.65
CA ASN A 49 -14.59 -4.44 0.65
C ASN A 49 -13.60 -3.26 0.61
N ASP A 50 -14.01 -2.11 1.15
CA ASP A 50 -13.17 -0.92 1.28
C ASP A 50 -12.25 -1.01 2.50
N LEU A 51 -10.98 -1.32 2.25
CA LEU A 51 -9.94 -1.37 3.28
C LEU A 51 -9.36 0.03 3.56
N LEU A 52 -9.52 0.99 2.64
CA LEU A 52 -8.99 2.33 2.86
C LEU A 52 -9.66 2.99 4.05
N SER A 53 -10.94 2.69 4.30
CA SER A 53 -11.70 3.20 5.44
C SER A 53 -11.07 2.91 6.82
N SER A 54 -10.33 1.79 6.97
CA SER A 54 -9.65 1.41 8.23
C SER A 54 -8.25 2.01 8.39
N VAL A 55 -7.69 2.59 7.32
CA VAL A 55 -6.40 3.30 7.37
C VAL A 55 -6.62 4.64 8.08
N SER A 56 -5.78 4.93 9.07
CA SER A 56 -5.77 6.22 9.78
C SER A 56 -4.71 7.13 9.16
N ASP A 57 -4.97 8.43 9.08
CA ASP A 57 -3.96 9.46 8.78
C ASP A 57 -3.04 9.60 10.00
N GLY A 58 -1.93 8.86 10.00
CA GLY A 58 -1.02 8.73 11.13
C GLY A 58 0.02 9.85 11.19
N ASN A 59 0.36 10.43 10.04
CA ASN A 59 1.28 11.55 9.91
C ASN A 59 0.58 12.93 10.01
N LEU A 60 -0.76 12.94 10.10
CA LEU A 60 -1.63 14.11 10.25
C LEU A 60 -1.54 15.10 9.08
N ASN A 61 -1.27 14.60 7.87
CA ASN A 61 -1.15 15.44 6.68
C ASN A 61 -2.49 15.63 5.91
N SER A 62 -3.60 15.10 6.45
CA SER A 62 -4.97 15.13 5.91
C SER A 62 -5.24 14.18 4.75
N TYR A 63 -4.37 13.22 4.49
CA TYR A 63 -4.51 12.23 3.45
C TYR A 63 -4.28 10.82 4.01
N LYS A 64 -4.62 9.81 3.21
CA LYS A 64 -4.23 8.41 3.47
C LYS A 64 -3.18 8.07 2.45
N ASP A 65 -1.96 7.80 2.87
CA ASP A 65 -0.82 7.64 1.98
C ASP A 65 -0.01 6.37 2.25
N ILE A 66 1.05 6.17 1.48
CA ILE A 66 1.91 5.00 1.60
C ILE A 66 2.59 4.93 2.98
N GLN A 67 2.88 6.08 3.61
CA GLN A 67 3.43 6.11 4.96
C GLN A 67 2.43 5.54 5.98
N ASP A 68 1.16 5.91 5.85
CA ASP A 68 0.10 5.40 6.73
C ASP A 68 -0.14 3.89 6.56
N LEU A 69 -0.05 3.38 5.32
CA LEU A 69 -0.26 1.96 5.04
C LEU A 69 0.78 1.05 5.70
N GLN A 70 2.02 1.51 5.89
CA GLN A 70 3.08 0.70 6.51
C GLN A 70 2.73 0.26 7.93
N ASN A 71 1.98 1.08 8.67
CA ASN A 71 1.62 0.83 10.07
C ASN A 71 0.15 0.42 10.25
N THR A 72 -0.60 0.21 9.16
CA THR A 72 -1.99 -0.21 9.22
C THR A 72 -2.10 -1.73 9.32
N ASP A 73 -2.85 -2.21 10.31
CA ASP A 73 -3.22 -3.63 10.39
C ASP A 73 -4.33 -3.95 9.37
N LEU A 74 -3.96 -4.67 8.32
CA LEU A 74 -4.86 -5.18 7.29
C LEU A 74 -4.92 -6.72 7.31
N SER A 75 -4.66 -7.33 8.47
CA SER A 75 -4.78 -8.77 8.67
C SER A 75 -6.23 -9.26 8.72
N GLY A 76 -6.41 -10.58 8.64
CA GLY A 76 -7.69 -11.23 8.90
C GLY A 76 -8.76 -11.01 7.82
N GLN A 77 -8.38 -10.58 6.62
CA GLN A 77 -9.32 -10.48 5.51
C GLN A 77 -9.83 -11.87 5.14
N SER A 78 -11.01 -11.91 4.52
CA SER A 78 -11.58 -13.17 4.05
C SER A 78 -10.58 -13.93 3.16
N GLY A 79 -10.34 -15.21 3.47
CA GLY A 79 -9.41 -16.03 2.70
C GLY A 79 -9.86 -16.34 1.28
N ILE A 80 -9.12 -17.22 0.60
CA ILE A 80 -9.39 -17.63 -0.78
C ILE A 80 -9.52 -19.15 -0.80
N ASP A 81 -10.73 -19.64 -1.04
CA ASP A 81 -11.02 -21.07 -1.16
C ASP A 81 -10.18 -21.73 -2.27
N ALA A 82 -10.05 -23.06 -2.19
CA ALA A 82 -9.37 -23.83 -3.22
C ALA A 82 -10.03 -23.61 -4.59
N LEU A 83 -9.20 -23.39 -5.61
CA LEU A 83 -9.63 -23.11 -6.99
C LEU A 83 -10.47 -21.83 -7.15
N ALA A 84 -10.48 -20.95 -6.15
CA ALA A 84 -11.21 -19.68 -6.18
C ALA A 84 -10.27 -18.49 -6.45
N ASN A 85 -10.89 -17.33 -6.65
CA ASN A 85 -10.19 -16.07 -6.83
C ASN A 85 -10.94 -14.93 -6.15
N LYS A 86 -10.20 -13.88 -5.80
CA LYS A 86 -10.72 -12.63 -5.23
C LYS A 86 -10.04 -11.42 -5.87
N SER A 87 -10.78 -10.32 -6.02
CA SER A 87 -10.25 -9.09 -6.60
C SER A 87 -9.42 -8.30 -5.58
N PHE A 88 -8.39 -7.62 -6.06
CA PHE A 88 -7.67 -6.61 -5.29
C PHE A 88 -7.50 -5.38 -6.18
N GLN A 89 -7.78 -4.21 -5.64
CA GLN A 89 -7.64 -2.95 -6.34
C GLN A 89 -6.92 -1.94 -5.45
N ILE A 90 -5.90 -1.30 -6.02
CA ILE A 90 -5.22 -0.16 -5.43
C ILE A 90 -5.11 0.95 -6.46
N ALA A 91 -5.36 2.19 -6.05
CA ALA A 91 -5.11 3.38 -6.86
C ALA A 91 -4.28 4.35 -6.02
N VAL A 92 -3.12 4.73 -6.55
CA VAL A 92 -2.22 5.71 -5.93
C VAL A 92 -2.02 6.90 -6.85
N ILE A 93 -1.86 8.07 -6.27
CA ILE A 93 -1.53 9.29 -6.99
C ILE A 93 -0.39 10.02 -6.27
N LEU A 94 0.53 10.62 -7.04
CA LEU A 94 1.40 11.64 -6.49
C LEU A 94 0.57 12.91 -6.32
N ARG A 95 0.58 13.50 -5.12
CA ARG A 95 -0.23 14.71 -4.84
C ARG A 95 0.16 15.86 -5.77
N ALA A 96 -0.82 16.68 -6.13
CA ALA A 96 -0.61 17.79 -7.05
C ALA A 96 0.27 18.91 -6.46
N ASN A 97 0.38 19.00 -5.14
CA ASN A 97 1.22 19.98 -4.45
C ASN A 97 2.64 19.47 -4.14
N THR A 98 3.04 18.31 -4.67
CA THR A 98 4.44 17.86 -4.60
C THR A 98 5.33 18.84 -5.36
N GLY A 99 6.21 19.50 -4.63
CA GLY A 99 7.12 20.50 -5.19
C GLY A 99 8.34 19.90 -5.86
N SER A 100 9.14 20.77 -6.49
CA SER A 100 10.39 20.37 -7.18
C SER A 100 11.46 19.84 -6.23
N GLU A 101 11.33 20.07 -4.93
CA GLU A 101 12.19 19.51 -3.90
C GLU A 101 12.07 18.00 -3.74
N PHE A 102 11.07 17.35 -4.37
CA PHE A 102 10.94 15.88 -4.47
C PHE A 102 11.43 15.35 -5.83
N GLN A 103 12.15 16.16 -6.62
CA GLN A 103 12.59 15.76 -7.94
C GLN A 103 13.66 14.68 -7.84
N ALA A 104 13.44 13.54 -8.49
CA ALA A 104 14.33 12.38 -8.51
C ALA A 104 14.38 11.56 -7.21
N ASP A 105 13.77 12.07 -6.13
CA ASP A 105 13.47 11.29 -4.93
C ASP A 105 12.44 10.19 -5.26
N GLY A 106 12.62 9.02 -4.66
CA GLY A 106 11.79 7.88 -5.00
C GLY A 106 11.77 6.82 -3.92
N ILE A 107 10.72 6.01 -3.92
CA ILE A 107 10.62 4.85 -3.04
C ILE A 107 10.26 3.62 -3.83
N THR A 108 10.76 2.47 -3.38
CA THR A 108 10.25 1.17 -3.82
C THR A 108 9.18 0.73 -2.83
N ILE A 109 7.93 0.57 -3.31
CA ILE A 109 6.80 0.10 -2.51
C ILE A 109 6.63 -1.41 -2.70
N THR A 110 6.61 -2.16 -1.61
CA THR A 110 6.34 -3.60 -1.58
C THR A 110 4.99 -3.87 -0.95
N MET A 111 4.14 -4.59 -1.67
CA MET A 111 2.85 -5.09 -1.19
C MET A 111 2.96 -6.60 -0.97
N THR A 112 2.79 -7.04 0.27
CA THR A 112 2.85 -8.45 0.64
C THR A 112 1.44 -8.98 0.90
N PHE A 113 1.14 -10.13 0.32
CA PHE A 113 -0.10 -10.86 0.54
C PHE A 113 0.23 -12.23 1.13
N THR A 114 -0.31 -12.51 2.32
CA THR A 114 -0.09 -13.79 3.03
C THR A 114 -1.43 -14.52 3.12
N LEU A 115 -1.55 -15.65 2.40
CA LEU A 115 -2.73 -16.52 2.49
C LEU A 115 -2.49 -17.59 3.56
N ASN A 116 -3.23 -17.51 4.66
CA ASN A 116 -3.10 -18.43 5.80
C ASN A 116 -4.07 -19.61 5.66
N GLN A 117 -3.65 -20.80 6.12
CA GLN A 117 -4.48 -22.01 6.13
C GLN A 117 -5.28 -22.10 7.42
#